data_AF-A0A7Y4RFA0-F1
#
_entry.id   AF-A0A7Y4RFA0-F1
#
_cell.length_a   1.000
_cell.length_b   1.000
_cell.length_c   1.000
_cell.angle_alpha   90.00
_cell.angle_beta   90.00
_cell.angle_gamma   90.00
#
_symmetry.space_group_name_H-M   'P 1'
#
loop_
_entity.id
_entity.type
_entity.pdbx_description
1 polymer ?
#
loop_
_entity_poly.entity_id
_entity_poly.type
_entity_poly.pdbx_seq_one_letter_code
_entity_poly.pdbx_strand_id
1 'polypeptide(L)' 'MLSVEIKENDKTVGLLTATEKAFKTGSKGYFGMGKIQIGEKRYQVQVQLVEIGSKPKPEELALKGE' A
#
# COMPACT_ATOMS: atom_id res chain seq x y z
N MET A 1 8.12 -2.71 6.05
CA MET A 1 8.19 -1.78 4.90
C MET A 1 8.49 -2.55 3.62
N LEU A 2 7.90 -2.16 2.48
CA LEU A 2 8.09 -2.81 1.18
C LEU A 2 8.70 -1.82 0.17
N SER A 3 9.62 -2.31 -0.65
CA SER A 3 10.07 -1.62 -1.86
C SER A 3 9.17 -2.02 -3.03
N VAL A 4 8.66 -1.04 -3.76
CA VAL A 4 7.78 -1.25 -4.91
C VAL A 4 8.48 -0.69 -6.14
N GLU A 5 8.73 -1.56 -7.11
CA GLU A 5 9.34 -1.24 -8.38
C GLU A 5 8.27 -1.25 -9.47
N ILE A 6 8.20 -0.15 -10.24
CA ILE A 6 7.32 -0.02 -11.40
C ILE A 6 8.20 -0.11 -12.64
N LYS A 7 7.88 -1.06 -13.52
CA LYS A 7 8.61 -1.28 -14.78
C LYS A 7 7.73 -1.05 -16.00
N GLU A 8 8.36 -0.53 -17.03
CA GLU A 8 7.86 -0.54 -18.40
C GLU A 8 8.76 -1.51 -19.20
N ASN A 9 8.20 -2.68 -19.56
CA ASN A 9 8.99 -3.82 -20.04
C ASN A 9 10.08 -4.18 -19.00
N ASP A 10 11.35 -4.21 -19.39
CA ASP A 10 12.49 -4.48 -18.50
C ASP A 10 13.08 -3.23 -17.85
N LYS A 11 12.56 -2.04 -18.15
CA LYS A 11 13.07 -0.77 -17.62
C LYS A 11 12.32 -0.34 -16.37
N THR A 12 13.03 -0.15 -15.27
CA THR A 12 12.48 0.50 -14.07
C THR A 12 12.20 1.97 -14.34
N VAL A 13 10.94 2.37 -14.20
CA VAL A 13 10.44 3.74 -14.40
C VAL A 13 9.96 4.40 -13.11
N GLY A 14 9.91 3.65 -12.01
CA GLY A 14 9.54 4.18 -10.70
C GLY A 14 9.98 3.27 -9.57
N LEU A 15 10.45 3.89 -8.49
CA LEU A 15 10.72 3.22 -7.23
C LEU A 15 10.00 3.98 -6.12
N LEU A 16 9.29 3.25 -5.27
CA LEU A 16 8.56 3.82 -4.13
C LEU A 16 8.59 2.85 -2.96
N THR A 17 8.33 3.40 -1.77
CA THR A 17 8.23 2.63 -0.54
C THR A 17 6.77 2.56 -0.13
N ALA A 18 6.29 1.38 0.22
CA ALA A 18 5.01 1.18 0.87
C ALA A 18 5.23 0.81 2.34
N THR A 19 4.63 1.58 3.25
CA THR A 19 4.71 1.36 4.69
C THR A 19 3.46 0.67 5.19
N GLU A 20 3.56 -0.02 6.32
CA GLU A 20 2.41 -0.67 6.95
C GLU A 20 1.34 0.38 7.27
N LYS A 21 0.08 0.01 7.00
CA LYS A 21 -1.08 0.87 7.21
C LYS A 21 -2.24 0.07 7.77
N ALA A 22 -2.77 0.54 8.89
CA ALA A 22 -4.12 0.20 9.32
C ALA A 22 -5.11 1.07 8.54
N PHE A 23 -6.04 0.45 7.84
CA PHE A 23 -7.07 1.13 7.05
C PHE A 23 -8.30 1.41 7.91
N LYS A 24 -9.05 2.47 7.57
CA LYS A 24 -10.29 2.86 8.27
C LYS A 24 -11.35 1.75 8.30
N THR A 25 -11.27 0.81 7.35
CA THR A 25 -12.14 -0.36 7.26
C THR A 25 -11.80 -1.48 8.25
N GLY A 26 -10.78 -1.30 9.09
CA GLY A 26 -10.26 -2.31 10.01
C GLY A 26 -9.26 -3.28 9.38
N SER A 27 -9.08 -3.23 8.05
CA SER A 27 -8.06 -4.04 7.35
C SER A 27 -6.66 -3.51 7.62
N LYS A 28 -5.67 -4.40 7.47
CA LYS A 28 -4.25 -4.07 7.50
C LYS A 28 -3.65 -4.26 6.12
N GLY A 29 -2.46 -3.70 5.92
CA GLY A 29 -1.68 -3.92 4.72
C GLY A 29 -0.63 -2.85 4.56
N TYR A 30 -0.32 -2.47 3.32
CA TYR A 30 0.74 -1.53 3.00
C TYR A 30 0.23 -0.42 2.09
N PHE A 31 0.77 0.78 2.26
CA PHE A 31 0.43 1.94 1.47
C PHE A 31 1.67 2.74 1.11
N GLY A 32 1.79 3.11 -0.15
CA GLY A 32 2.84 3.99 -0.65
C GLY A 32 2.26 5.00 -1.63
N MET A 33 2.85 6.19 -1.69
CA MET A 33 2.50 7.20 -2.70
C MET A 33 3.74 7.97 -3.12
N GLY A 34 3.76 8.43 -4.35
CA GLY A 34 4.89 9.17 -4.90
C GLY A 34 4.58 9.76 -6.26
N LYS A 35 5.59 10.37 -6.87
CA LYS A 35 5.52 10.81 -8.27
C LYS A 35 6.61 10.11 -9.05
N ILE A 36 6.26 9.57 -10.21
CA ILE A 36 7.18 8.89 -11.12
C ILE A 36 7.15 9.58 -12.48
N GLN A 37 8.16 9.31 -13.30
CA GLN A 37 8.23 9.84 -14.66
C GLN A 37 8.32 8.67 -15.64
N ILE A 38 7.44 8.68 -16.65
CA ILE A 38 7.43 7.68 -17.72
C ILE A 38 7.46 8.46 -19.03
N GLY A 39 8.55 8.32 -19.77
CA GLY A 39 8.88 9.20 -20.90
C GLY A 39 8.98 10.66 -20.45
N GLU A 40 8.23 11.55 -21.10
CA GLU A 40 8.17 12.98 -20.81
C GLU A 40 7.05 13.37 -19.83
N LYS A 41 6.22 12.40 -19.43
CA LYS A 41 5.05 12.65 -18.58
C LYS A 41 5.33 12.28 -17.12
N ARG A 42 4.85 13.12 -16.20
CA ARG A 42 4.93 12.91 -14.76
C ARG A 42 3.59 12.44 -14.21
N TYR A 43 3.63 11.38 -13.41
CA TYR A 43 2.44 10.76 -12.83
C TYR A 43 2.52 10.79 -11.32
N GLN A 44 1.36 10.95 -10.67
CA GLN A 44 1.22 10.65 -9.25
C GLN A 44 0.76 9.19 -9.13
N VAL A 45 1.49 8.41 -8.35
CA VAL A 45 1.22 7.00 -8.10
C VAL A 45 0.80 6.80 -6.66
N GLN A 46 -0.15 5.90 -6.48
CA GLN A 46 -0.53 5.34 -5.19
C GLN A 46 -0.53 3.82 -5.31
N VAL A 47 0.08 3.15 -4.35
CA VAL A 47 0.10 1.69 -4.23
C VAL A 47 -0.52 1.32 -2.90
N GLN A 48 -1.47 0.39 -2.95
CA GLN A 48 -2.17 -0.12 -1.79
C GLN A 48 -2.20 -1.65 -1.87
N LEU A 49 -1.64 -2.30 -0.86
CA LEU A 49 -1.76 -3.73 -0.64
C LEU A 49 -2.66 -3.91 0.58
N VAL A 50 -3.68 -4.75 0.45
CA VAL A 50 -4.57 -5.10 1.56
C VAL A 50 -4.38 -6.56 1.87
N GLU A 51 -4.09 -6.87 3.14
CA GLU A 51 -3.99 -8.24 3.61
C GLU A 51 -5.38 -8.87 3.63
N ILE A 52 -5.56 -9.96 2.89
CA ILE A 52 -6.83 -10.70 2.80
C ILE A 52 -7.14 -11.31 4.17
N GLY A 53 -8.36 -11.10 4.67
CA GLY A 53 -8.79 -11.63 5.97
C GLY A 53 -8.30 -10.83 7.19
N SER A 54 -7.60 -9.71 7.01
CA SER A 54 -7.04 -8.92 8.12
C SER A 54 -8.04 -8.10 8.93
N LYS A 55 -9.33 -8.10 8.55
CA LYS A 55 -10.36 -7.40 9.32
C LYS A 55 -10.56 -8.14 10.63
N PRO A 56 -10.52 -7.44 11.78
CA PRO A 56 -10.77 -8.07 13.06
C PRO A 56 -12.20 -8.62 13.09
N LYS A 57 -12.35 -9.81 13.67
CA LYS A 57 -13.68 -10.37 13.94
C LYS A 57 -14.38 -9.52 15.01
N PRO A 58 -15.72 -9.44 14.99
CA PRO A 58 -16.47 -8.67 15.99
C PRO A 58 -16.13 -9.06 17.44
N GLU A 59 -15.84 -10.34 17.70
CA GLU A 59 -15.40 -10.82 19.02
C GLU A 59 -14.03 -10.25 19.45
N GLU A 60 -13.10 -10.03 18.53
CA GLU A 60 -11.78 -9.45 18.84
C GLU A 60 -11.81 -7.93 19.06
N LEU A 61 -12.82 -7.24 18.52
CA LEU A 61 -13.05 -5.81 18.75
C LEU A 61 -13.61 -5.55 20.15
N ALA A 62 -14.44 -6.47 20.68
CA ALA A 62 -15.00 -6.37 22.02
C ALA A 62 -13.94 -6.51 23.13
N LEU A 63 -12.89 -7.30 22.91
CA LEU A 63 -11.82 -7.58 23.89
C LEU A 63 -10.72 -6.50 23.96
N LYS A 64 -10.63 -5.59 22.98
CA LYS A 64 -9.60 -4.54 22.92
C LYS A 64 -10.09 -3.18 23.42
N GLY A 65 -11.33 -3.12 23.91
CA GLY A 65 -11.99 -1.90 24.38
C GLY A 65 -11.99 -1.71 25.90
N GLU A 66 -11.32 -2.57 26.67
CA GLU A 66 -11.14 -2.47 28.13
C GLU A 66 -9.75 -1.93 28.51
#